data_AF-A0A0S7ZEF6-F1
#
_entry.id   AF-A0A0S7ZEF6-F1
#
_cell.length_a   1.000
_cell.length_b   1.000
_cell.length_c   1.000
_cell.angle_alpha   90.00
_cell.angle_beta   90.00
_cell.angle_gamma   90.00
#
_symmetry.space_group_name_H-M   'P 1'
#
loop_
_entity.id
_entity.type
_entity.pdbx_description
1 polymer ?
#
loop_
_entity_poly.entity_id
_entity_poly.type
_entity_poly.pdbx_seq_one_letter_code
_entity_poly.pdbx_strand_id
1 'polypeptide(L)'
;MDQSSSFIGPDTFVSEALSSLIGGKKAIRALFITYNTVAGKGGGEVETGKSGLAVTVESGGLVPFFRSTPEELLSLAGMPADRQLLDGAKRMLADLGISAQRAVGSRARRLLGQETPVGVIAVVYAGVKAFPEAVEFAASLSDSAPGTDVVIVTCTCREGLKRRLLRPILEDGRIRYVVETEECGGAETMRQLLDALIEAWPADPESEG
;
A
#
# COMPACT_ATOMS: atom_id res chain seq x y z
N MET A 1 5.06 24.20 -9.09
CA MET A 1 5.50 22.82 -9.35
C MET A 1 4.39 22.14 -10.12
N ASP A 2 4.72 21.57 -11.28
CA ASP A 2 3.76 20.96 -12.20
C ASP A 2 3.19 19.67 -11.59
N GLN A 3 1.87 19.65 -11.37
CA GLN A 3 1.16 18.65 -10.54
C GLN A 3 0.84 17.35 -11.29
N SER A 4 1.30 17.20 -12.53
CA SER A 4 1.30 15.92 -13.26
C SER A 4 2.33 14.92 -12.73
N SER A 5 3.21 15.33 -11.81
CA SER A 5 4.37 14.56 -11.33
C SER A 5 4.09 13.62 -10.15
N SER A 6 2.89 13.62 -9.57
CA SER A 6 2.58 12.81 -8.38
C SER A 6 2.04 11.41 -8.69
N PHE A 7 1.59 11.16 -9.93
CA PHE A 7 1.27 9.82 -10.40
C PHE A 7 2.42 9.29 -11.22
N ILE A 8 3.06 8.24 -10.75
CA ILE A 8 4.29 7.72 -11.33
C ILE A 8 4.26 6.20 -11.41
N GLY A 9 5.04 5.63 -12.32
CA GLY A 9 5.27 4.19 -12.36
C GLY A 9 6.18 3.71 -11.22
N PRO A 10 6.24 2.39 -10.96
CA PRO A 10 7.10 1.82 -9.93
C PRO A 10 8.58 2.14 -10.17
N ASP A 11 9.03 2.07 -11.42
CA ASP A 11 10.43 2.33 -11.78
C ASP A 11 10.83 3.78 -11.49
N THR A 12 10.00 4.75 -11.88
CA THR A 12 10.21 6.17 -11.57
C THR A 12 10.19 6.42 -10.07
N PHE A 13 9.31 5.74 -9.33
CA PHE A 13 9.31 5.84 -7.87
C PHE A 13 10.65 5.38 -7.28
N VAL A 14 11.15 4.23 -7.72
CA VAL A 14 12.40 3.64 -7.24
C VAL A 14 13.60 4.51 -7.62
N SER A 15 13.68 4.99 -8.86
CA SER A 15 14.84 5.74 -9.35
C SER A 15 14.89 7.20 -8.87
N GLU A 16 13.75 7.83 -8.65
CA GLU A 16 13.68 9.28 -8.39
C GLU A 16 13.04 9.60 -7.03
N ALA A 17 11.80 9.13 -6.81
CA ALA A 17 11.00 9.56 -5.65
C ALA A 17 11.54 9.02 -4.32
N LEU A 18 12.04 7.78 -4.32
CA LEU A 18 12.49 7.09 -3.11
C LEU A 18 13.63 7.85 -2.41
N SER A 19 14.58 8.40 -3.17
CA SER A 19 15.68 9.21 -2.64
C SER A 19 15.17 10.43 -1.85
N SER A 20 14.10 11.07 -2.33
CA SER A 20 13.45 12.21 -1.67
C SER A 20 12.73 11.83 -0.38
N LEU A 21 12.25 10.58 -0.28
CA LEU A 21 11.61 10.05 0.91
C LEU A 21 12.61 9.70 2.01
N ILE A 22 13.80 9.21 1.67
CA ILE A 22 14.79 8.77 2.66
C ILE A 22 15.85 9.84 2.96
N GLY A 23 16.07 10.78 2.05
CA GLY A 23 17.13 11.78 2.13
C GLY A 23 17.14 12.57 3.44
N GLY A 24 18.31 12.62 4.09
CA GLY A 24 18.54 13.38 5.32
C GLY A 24 17.95 12.77 6.60
N LYS A 25 17.25 11.63 6.52
CA LYS A 25 16.71 10.93 7.69
C LYS A 25 17.77 10.00 8.29
N LYS A 26 17.90 10.04 9.63
CA LYS A 26 18.79 9.14 10.38
C LYS A 26 18.12 7.84 10.81
N ALA A 27 16.79 7.86 10.93
CA ALA A 27 16.00 6.70 11.26
C ALA A 27 14.61 6.83 10.62
N ILE A 28 14.12 5.74 10.06
CA ILE A 28 12.76 5.63 9.54
C ILE A 28 12.07 4.36 10.01
N ARG A 29 10.74 4.48 10.14
CA ARG A 29 9.83 3.34 10.17
C ARG A 29 9.03 3.33 8.88
N ALA A 30 9.14 2.25 8.12
CA ALA A 30 8.37 2.04 6.90
C ALA A 30 7.28 0.98 7.13
N LEU A 31 6.04 1.34 6.82
CA LEU A 31 4.88 0.47 6.93
C LEU A 31 4.35 0.16 5.54
N PHE A 32 4.35 -1.12 5.17
CA PHE A 32 3.74 -1.62 3.94
C PHE A 32 2.39 -2.23 4.29
N ILE A 33 1.31 -1.56 3.89
CA ILE A 33 -0.05 -1.85 4.34
C ILE A 33 -0.87 -2.32 3.15
N THR A 34 -1.37 -3.55 3.24
CA THR A 34 -2.20 -4.12 2.18
C THR A 34 -3.12 -5.19 2.74
N TYR A 35 -4.36 -5.26 2.27
CA TYR A 35 -5.21 -6.41 2.60
C TYR A 35 -4.86 -7.66 1.78
N ASN A 36 -4.02 -7.52 0.74
CA ASN A 36 -3.48 -8.63 -0.06
C ASN A 36 -2.18 -9.18 0.56
N THR A 37 -1.58 -10.19 -0.08
CA THR A 37 -0.22 -10.62 0.21
C THR A 37 0.80 -9.71 -0.47
N VAL A 38 2.01 -9.66 0.10
CA VAL A 38 3.20 -9.12 -0.56
C VAL A 38 4.02 -10.32 -1.03
N ALA A 39 4.48 -10.31 -2.29
CA ALA A 39 5.18 -11.47 -2.85
C ALA A 39 6.46 -11.77 -2.05
N GLY A 40 6.64 -13.03 -1.62
CA GLY A 40 7.82 -13.46 -0.87
C GLY A 40 8.00 -12.86 0.53
N LYS A 41 7.03 -12.09 1.05
CA LYS A 41 7.11 -11.45 2.37
C LYS A 41 5.89 -11.83 3.21
N GLY A 42 6.14 -12.35 4.41
CA GLY A 42 5.10 -12.56 5.42
C GLY A 42 4.60 -11.24 6.01
N GLY A 43 3.45 -11.28 6.70
CA GLY A 43 3.05 -10.16 7.54
C GLY A 43 3.90 -10.11 8.82
N GLY A 44 4.26 -8.91 9.27
CA GLY A 44 5.10 -8.66 10.44
C GLY A 44 6.34 -7.83 10.13
N GLU A 45 7.29 -7.82 11.07
CA GLU A 45 8.57 -7.15 10.91
C GLU A 45 9.43 -7.85 9.86
N VAL A 46 10.14 -7.05 9.06
CA VAL A 46 11.06 -7.54 8.03
C VAL A 46 12.48 -7.29 8.50
N GLU A 47 13.30 -8.34 8.50
CA GLU A 47 14.72 -8.22 8.76
C GLU A 47 15.40 -7.47 7.61
N THR A 48 16.00 -6.32 7.93
CA THR A 48 16.63 -5.44 6.94
C THR A 48 18.15 -5.52 6.95
N GLY A 49 18.75 -5.86 8.10
CA GLY A 49 20.20 -5.74 8.33
C GLY A 49 20.72 -4.30 8.27
N LYS A 50 19.83 -3.29 8.36
CA LYS A 50 20.15 -1.86 8.18
C LYS A 50 19.85 -1.09 9.46
N SER A 51 20.84 -0.45 10.06
CA SER A 51 20.61 0.44 11.22
C SER A 51 19.73 1.63 10.85
N GLY A 52 18.88 2.03 11.79
CA GLY A 52 17.93 3.11 11.61
C GLY A 52 16.75 2.79 10.68
N LEU A 53 16.69 1.61 10.06
CA LEU A 53 15.57 1.20 9.20
C LEU A 53 14.74 0.09 9.85
N ALA A 54 13.54 0.44 10.29
CA ALA A 54 12.52 -0.53 10.70
C ALA A 54 11.46 -0.69 9.59
N VAL A 55 11.22 -1.92 9.12
CA VAL A 55 10.21 -2.21 8.10
C VAL A 55 9.19 -3.18 8.66
N THR A 56 7.91 -2.87 8.49
CA THR A 56 6.80 -3.76 8.86
C THR A 56 5.84 -3.92 7.69
N VAL A 57 5.47 -5.16 7.40
CA VAL A 57 4.42 -5.50 6.43
C VAL A 57 3.15 -5.83 7.18
N GLU A 58 2.18 -4.94 7.15
CA GLU A 58 0.82 -5.23 7.58
C GLU A 58 0.04 -5.77 6.39
N SER A 59 0.18 -7.08 6.19
CA SER A 59 -0.56 -7.81 5.17
C SER A 59 -1.72 -8.60 5.77
N GLY A 60 -2.84 -8.61 5.07
CA GLY A 60 -4.02 -9.33 5.51
C GLY A 60 -3.87 -10.83 5.34
N GLY A 61 -3.75 -11.32 4.10
CA GLY A 61 -4.12 -12.72 3.82
C GLY A 61 -5.55 -13.07 4.31
N LEU A 62 -6.33 -12.07 4.73
CA LEU A 62 -7.55 -12.19 5.52
C LEU A 62 -8.77 -12.56 4.66
N VAL A 63 -8.57 -12.71 3.35
CA VAL A 63 -9.59 -13.14 2.41
C VAL A 63 -8.99 -14.23 1.52
N PRO A 64 -9.31 -15.52 1.72
CA PRO A 64 -8.76 -16.62 0.91
C PRO A 64 -9.08 -16.51 -0.59
N PHE A 65 -10.01 -15.63 -0.97
CA PHE A 65 -10.53 -15.42 -2.31
C PHE A 65 -9.96 -14.18 -3.02
N PHE A 66 -8.78 -13.68 -2.63
CA PHE A 66 -8.26 -12.41 -3.13
C PHE A 66 -8.00 -12.41 -4.65
N ARG A 67 -7.56 -13.56 -5.19
CA ARG A 67 -7.43 -13.82 -6.63
C ARG A 67 -8.75 -14.24 -7.28
N SER A 68 -9.73 -14.67 -6.48
CA SER A 68 -10.99 -15.14 -7.01
C SER A 68 -11.79 -13.98 -7.61
N THR A 69 -12.08 -14.14 -8.88
CA THR A 69 -13.14 -13.47 -9.61
C THR A 69 -14.50 -13.92 -9.07
N PRO A 70 -15.56 -13.11 -9.25
CA PRO A 70 -16.93 -13.54 -8.97
C PRO A 70 -17.26 -14.91 -9.59
N GLU A 71 -16.76 -15.17 -10.80
CA GLU A 71 -16.93 -16.40 -11.55
C GLU A 71 -16.27 -17.60 -10.84
N GLU A 72 -15.04 -17.44 -10.34
CA GLU A 72 -14.34 -18.50 -9.59
C GLU A 72 -15.02 -18.81 -8.26
N LEU A 73 -15.58 -17.81 -7.58
CA LEU A 73 -16.37 -18.03 -6.36
C LEU A 73 -17.60 -18.90 -6.63
N LEU A 74 -18.34 -18.58 -7.69
CA LEU A 74 -19.53 -19.34 -8.07
C LEU A 74 -19.15 -20.75 -8.53
N SER A 75 -18.05 -20.89 -9.29
CA SER A 75 -17.52 -22.19 -9.69
C SER A 75 -17.16 -23.07 -8.50
N LEU A 76 -16.50 -22.51 -7.47
CA LEU A 76 -16.18 -23.24 -6.23
C LEU A 76 -17.44 -23.64 -5.46
N ALA A 77 -18.50 -22.83 -5.53
CA ALA A 77 -19.79 -23.12 -4.92
C ALA A 77 -20.66 -24.08 -5.74
N GLY A 78 -20.20 -24.53 -6.92
CA GLY A 78 -21.00 -25.35 -7.84
C GLY A 78 -22.22 -24.61 -8.41
N MET A 79 -22.17 -23.28 -8.43
CA MET A 79 -23.26 -22.41 -8.86
C MET A 79 -23.06 -21.92 -10.29
N PRO A 80 -24.13 -21.73 -11.07
CA PRO A 80 -24.03 -21.13 -12.39
C PRO A 80 -23.60 -19.67 -12.30
N ALA A 81 -22.85 -19.20 -13.30
CA ALA A 81 -22.45 -17.79 -13.43
C ALA A 81 -23.59 -16.95 -14.04
N ASP A 82 -24.80 -17.02 -13.47
CA ASP A 82 -25.88 -16.12 -13.86
C ASP A 82 -25.67 -14.70 -13.33
N ARG A 83 -26.35 -13.74 -13.96
CA ARG A 83 -26.13 -12.31 -13.67
C ARG A 83 -26.41 -11.95 -12.20
N GLN A 84 -27.44 -12.52 -11.57
CA GLN A 84 -27.79 -12.17 -10.20
C GLN A 84 -26.77 -12.73 -9.22
N LEU A 85 -26.32 -13.97 -9.43
CA LEU A 85 -25.28 -14.59 -8.62
C LEU A 85 -23.93 -13.90 -8.80
N LEU A 86 -23.58 -13.49 -10.02
CA LEU A 86 -22.37 -12.70 -10.27
C LEU A 86 -22.41 -11.35 -9.56
N ASP A 87 -23.54 -10.65 -9.59
CA ASP A 87 -23.69 -9.38 -8.88
C ASP A 87 -23.67 -9.58 -7.35
N GLY A 88 -24.20 -10.69 -6.84
CA GLY A 88 -24.06 -11.11 -5.45
C GLY A 88 -22.61 -11.37 -5.05
N ALA A 89 -21.88 -12.18 -5.82
CA ALA A 89 -20.47 -12.49 -5.59
C ALA A 89 -19.57 -11.25 -5.67
N LYS A 90 -19.85 -10.32 -6.59
CA LYS A 90 -19.15 -9.01 -6.67
C LYS A 90 -19.33 -8.19 -5.39
N ARG A 91 -20.56 -8.10 -4.86
CA ARG A 91 -20.83 -7.38 -3.61
C ARG A 91 -20.11 -8.02 -2.43
N MET A 92 -20.22 -9.35 -2.30
CA MET A 92 -19.53 -10.10 -1.24
C MET A 92 -18.01 -9.88 -1.28
N LEU A 93 -17.39 -9.93 -2.46
CA LEU A 93 -15.96 -9.66 -2.62
C LEU A 93 -15.56 -8.24 -2.25
N ALA A 94 -16.41 -7.25 -2.54
CA ALA A 94 -16.19 -5.87 -2.14
C ALA A 94 -16.26 -5.73 -0.61
N ASP A 95 -17.31 -6.25 0.03
CA ASP A 95 -17.50 -6.18 1.49
C ASP A 95 -16.36 -6.87 2.26
N LEU A 96 -15.87 -8.01 1.74
CA LEU A 96 -14.69 -8.68 2.28
C LEU A 96 -13.44 -7.83 2.13
N GLY A 97 -13.24 -7.19 0.98
CA GLY A 97 -12.14 -6.26 0.76
C GLY A 97 -12.17 -5.09 1.73
N ILE A 98 -13.33 -4.47 1.92
CA ILE A 98 -13.55 -3.36 2.85
C ILE A 98 -13.22 -3.77 4.28
N SER A 99 -13.75 -4.91 4.71
CA SER A 99 -13.54 -5.45 6.05
C SER A 99 -12.05 -5.74 6.30
N ALA A 100 -11.36 -6.33 5.32
CA ALA A 100 -9.94 -6.60 5.40
C ALA A 100 -9.10 -5.31 5.42
N GLN A 101 -9.43 -4.31 4.59
CA GLN A 101 -8.78 -3.00 4.59
C GLN A 101 -8.92 -2.30 5.95
N ARG A 102 -10.10 -2.34 6.57
CA ARG A 102 -10.34 -1.78 7.91
C ARG A 102 -9.54 -2.51 8.99
N ALA A 103 -9.43 -3.84 8.88
CA ALA A 103 -8.67 -4.65 9.82
C ALA A 103 -7.16 -4.32 9.77
N VAL A 104 -6.56 -4.31 8.58
CA VAL A 104 -5.13 -3.94 8.42
C VAL A 104 -4.88 -2.49 8.80
N GLY A 105 -5.80 -1.58 8.45
CA GLY A 105 -5.69 -0.17 8.82
C GLY A 105 -5.71 0.06 10.33
N SER A 106 -6.54 -0.68 11.06
CA SER A 106 -6.60 -0.60 12.53
C SER A 106 -5.28 -1.08 13.17
N ARG A 107 -4.64 -2.10 12.60
CA ARG A 107 -3.33 -2.59 13.07
C ARG A 107 -2.22 -1.58 12.79
N ALA A 108 -2.18 -1.05 11.57
CA ALA A 108 -1.21 -0.03 11.16
C ALA A 108 -1.28 1.23 12.04
N ARG A 109 -2.49 1.71 12.41
CA ARG A 109 -2.63 2.84 13.34
C ARG A 109 -2.01 2.58 14.71
N ARG A 110 -2.11 1.35 15.22
CA ARG A 110 -1.48 1.00 16.51
C ARG A 110 0.04 1.06 16.42
N LEU A 111 0.63 0.64 15.30
CA LEU A 111 2.08 0.74 15.06
C LEU A 111 2.56 2.19 14.94
N LEU A 112 1.73 3.07 14.38
CA LEU A 112 2.02 4.50 14.30
C LEU A 112 1.95 5.19 15.67
N GLY A 113 1.05 4.75 16.55
CA GLY A 113 0.92 5.29 17.91
C GLY A 113 2.02 4.86 18.89
N GLN A 114 2.92 3.96 18.49
CA GLN A 114 4.04 3.52 19.34
C GLN A 114 5.21 4.51 19.21
N GLU A 115 5.38 5.32 20.26
CA GLU A 115 6.33 6.41 20.46
C GLU A 115 7.73 6.15 19.89
N THR A 116 8.10 6.83 18.80
CA THR A 116 9.51 7.09 18.46
C THR A 116 9.59 8.31 17.52
N PRO A 117 10.50 9.28 17.75
CA PRO A 117 10.74 10.39 16.82
C PRO A 117 11.56 9.87 15.63
N VAL A 118 10.91 9.11 14.76
CA VAL A 118 11.50 8.60 13.51
C VAL A 118 10.65 9.07 12.34
N GLY A 119 11.28 9.29 11.18
CA GLY A 119 10.51 9.60 9.97
C GLY A 119 9.64 8.40 9.61
N VAL A 120 8.35 8.61 9.33
CA VAL A 120 7.45 7.52 8.96
C VAL A 120 7.21 7.56 7.46
N ILE A 121 7.32 6.40 6.81
CA ILE A 121 6.86 6.20 5.43
C ILE A 121 5.74 5.15 5.47
N ALA A 122 4.55 5.50 4.97
CA ALA A 122 3.44 4.57 4.88
C ALA A 122 3.11 4.29 3.41
N VAL A 123 3.35 3.07 2.97
CA VAL A 123 3.02 2.59 1.63
C VAL A 123 1.71 1.80 1.71
N VAL A 124 0.63 2.32 1.15
CA VAL A 124 -0.71 1.73 1.23
C VAL A 124 -1.14 1.23 -0.14
N TYR A 125 -1.46 -0.06 -0.25
CA TYR A 125 -2.07 -0.58 -1.48
C TYR A 125 -3.58 -0.29 -1.52
N ALA A 126 -4.00 0.57 -2.45
CA ALA A 126 -5.40 0.86 -2.74
C ALA A 126 -5.90 -0.03 -3.89
N GLY A 127 -6.35 -1.23 -3.54
CA GLY A 127 -6.86 -2.22 -4.50
C GLY A 127 -8.30 -2.00 -4.93
N VAL A 128 -8.69 -2.61 -6.05
CA VAL A 128 -9.99 -2.39 -6.72
C VAL A 128 -11.21 -2.68 -5.82
N LYS A 129 -11.10 -3.67 -4.91
CA LYS A 129 -12.22 -4.15 -4.08
C LYS A 129 -12.55 -3.22 -2.91
N ALA A 130 -11.60 -2.40 -2.45
CA ALA A 130 -11.75 -1.51 -1.28
C ALA A 130 -11.05 -0.17 -1.52
N PHE A 131 -11.10 0.32 -2.78
CA PHE A 131 -10.33 1.48 -3.20
C PHE A 131 -10.70 2.74 -2.39
N PRO A 132 -11.99 3.13 -2.27
CA PRO A 132 -12.35 4.32 -1.48
C PRO A 132 -11.88 4.23 -0.03
N GLU A 133 -12.02 3.07 0.61
CA GLU A 133 -11.66 2.86 2.00
C GLU A 133 -10.14 2.87 2.22
N ALA A 134 -9.38 2.33 1.27
CA ALA A 134 -7.92 2.41 1.31
C ALA A 134 -7.43 3.85 1.14
N VAL A 135 -8.07 4.62 0.27
CA VAL A 135 -7.77 6.04 0.04
C VAL A 135 -8.10 6.89 1.27
N GLU A 136 -9.28 6.72 1.86
CA GLU A 136 -9.68 7.39 3.10
C GLU A 136 -8.72 7.04 4.25
N PHE A 137 -8.39 5.75 4.38
CA PHE A 137 -7.42 5.29 5.36
C PHE A 137 -6.05 5.95 5.15
N ALA A 138 -5.50 5.94 3.94
CA ALA A 138 -4.22 6.56 3.63
C ALA A 138 -4.19 8.05 3.97
N ALA A 139 -5.22 8.81 3.57
CA ALA A 139 -5.31 10.23 3.89
C ALA A 139 -5.32 10.49 5.40
N SER A 140 -6.02 9.66 6.16
CA SER A 140 -6.11 9.81 7.62
C SER A 140 -4.82 9.47 8.38
N LEU A 141 -3.84 8.81 7.75
CA LEU A 141 -2.55 8.54 8.38
C LEU A 141 -1.77 9.85 8.56
N SER A 142 -1.81 10.73 7.56
CA SER A 142 -1.19 12.06 7.62
C SER A 142 -1.83 12.94 8.70
N ASP A 143 -3.14 12.80 8.92
CA ASP A 143 -3.86 13.53 9.96
C ASP A 143 -3.50 13.00 11.37
N SER A 144 -3.34 11.68 11.51
CA SER A 144 -3.11 11.03 12.81
C SER A 144 -1.65 11.06 13.24
N ALA A 145 -0.72 11.13 12.28
CA ALA A 145 0.73 11.16 12.51
C ALA A 145 1.37 12.20 11.57
N PRO A 146 1.32 13.50 11.93
CA PRO A 146 1.89 14.57 11.13
C PRO A 146 3.37 14.32 10.81
N GLY A 147 3.76 14.53 9.55
CA GLY A 147 5.11 14.24 9.06
C GLY A 147 5.29 12.82 8.50
N THR A 148 4.23 12.01 8.45
CA THR A 148 4.23 10.75 7.70
C THR A 148 4.22 11.00 6.20
N ASP A 149 5.19 10.43 5.49
CA ASP A 149 5.16 10.38 4.04
C ASP A 149 4.26 9.24 3.58
N VAL A 150 3.06 9.57 3.10
CA VAL A 150 2.10 8.58 2.59
C VAL A 150 2.28 8.38 1.09
N VAL A 151 2.40 7.11 0.68
CA VAL A 151 2.47 6.67 -0.71
C VAL A 151 1.33 5.71 -0.95
N ILE A 152 0.54 5.94 -2.00
CA ILE A 152 -0.50 4.99 -2.44
C ILE A 152 0.02 4.16 -3.60
N VAL A 153 -0.12 2.85 -3.54
CA VAL A 153 0.07 1.95 -4.69
C VAL A 153 -1.30 1.53 -5.21
N THR A 154 -1.56 1.66 -6.51
CA THR A 154 -2.80 1.19 -7.12
C THR A 154 -2.58 0.73 -8.55
N CYS A 155 -3.49 -0.08 -9.10
CA CYS A 155 -3.41 -0.44 -10.52
C CYS A 155 -3.98 0.65 -11.45
N THR A 156 -3.83 0.53 -12.77
CA THR A 156 -4.43 1.47 -13.74
C THR A 156 -5.92 1.23 -14.02
N CYS A 157 -6.51 0.15 -13.49
CA CYS A 157 -7.94 -0.14 -13.69
C CYS A 157 -8.84 0.96 -13.13
N ARG A 158 -9.94 1.28 -13.84
CA ARG A 158 -10.93 2.30 -13.44
C ARG A 158 -10.30 3.69 -13.21
N GLU A 159 -9.36 4.08 -14.06
CA GLU A 159 -8.57 5.33 -13.94
C GLU A 159 -9.44 6.56 -13.62
N GLY A 160 -10.55 6.76 -14.32
CA GLY A 160 -11.44 7.93 -14.10
C GLY A 160 -11.96 8.05 -12.66
N LEU A 161 -12.30 6.94 -12.01
CA LEU A 161 -12.69 6.93 -10.59
C LEU A 161 -11.50 7.25 -9.68
N LYS A 162 -10.35 6.64 -9.96
CA LYS A 162 -9.14 6.79 -9.14
C LYS A 162 -8.63 8.22 -9.15
N ARG A 163 -8.47 8.81 -10.33
CA ARG A 163 -8.06 10.21 -10.49
C ARG A 163 -9.01 11.15 -9.73
N ARG A 164 -10.32 10.93 -9.83
CA ARG A 164 -11.34 11.75 -9.13
C ARG A 164 -11.19 11.70 -7.61
N LEU A 165 -10.89 10.54 -7.03
CA LEU A 165 -10.76 10.39 -5.58
C LEU A 165 -9.36 10.76 -5.06
N LEU A 166 -8.31 10.54 -5.85
CA LEU A 166 -6.92 10.78 -5.45
C LEU A 166 -6.45 12.21 -5.68
N ARG A 167 -7.03 12.94 -6.63
CA ARG A 167 -6.59 14.31 -6.94
C ARG A 167 -6.76 15.28 -5.75
N PRO A 168 -7.92 15.36 -5.07
CA PRO A 168 -8.10 16.32 -3.98
C PRO A 168 -7.12 16.10 -2.81
N ILE A 169 -6.89 14.84 -2.45
CA ILE A 169 -6.00 14.46 -1.35
C ILE A 169 -4.51 14.64 -1.69
N LEU A 170 -4.15 14.58 -2.98
CA LEU A 170 -2.81 14.95 -3.47
C LEU A 170 -2.62 16.47 -3.42
N GLU A 171 -3.62 17.24 -3.86
CA GLU A 171 -3.62 18.71 -3.83
C GLU A 171 -3.51 19.25 -2.39
N ASP A 172 -4.15 18.58 -1.44
CA ASP A 172 -4.06 18.88 -0.01
C ASP A 172 -2.70 18.49 0.62
N GLY A 173 -1.80 17.83 -0.12
CA GLY A 173 -0.51 17.36 0.38
C GLY A 173 -0.59 16.21 1.39
N ARG A 174 -1.76 15.58 1.55
CA ARG A 174 -1.96 14.44 2.47
C ARG A 174 -1.31 13.15 1.96
N ILE A 175 -1.09 13.05 0.66
CA ILE A 175 -0.36 11.96 0.01
C ILE A 175 0.76 12.57 -0.81
N ARG A 176 1.94 11.95 -0.74
CA ARG A 176 3.12 12.45 -1.44
C ARG A 176 3.24 11.89 -2.85
N TYR A 177 2.97 10.60 -3.01
CA TYR A 177 3.05 9.92 -4.31
C TYR A 177 1.90 8.91 -4.48
N VAL A 178 1.45 8.76 -5.71
CA VAL A 178 0.64 7.64 -6.17
C VAL A 178 1.48 6.84 -7.17
N VAL A 179 1.77 5.59 -6.83
CA VAL A 179 2.45 4.63 -7.71
C VAL A 179 1.40 3.82 -8.44
N GLU A 180 1.36 3.94 -9.76
CA GLU A 180 0.43 3.20 -10.63
C GLU A 180 1.13 2.00 -11.27
N THR A 181 0.51 0.83 -11.14
CA THR A 181 0.98 -0.42 -11.76
C THR A 181 -0.06 -0.95 -12.76
N GLU A 182 0.38 -1.66 -13.78
CA GLU A 182 -0.55 -2.31 -14.72
C GLU A 182 -1.25 -3.51 -14.06
N GLU A 183 -0.59 -4.15 -13.09
CA GLU A 183 -1.07 -5.39 -12.48
C GLU A 183 -1.98 -5.14 -11.27
N CYS A 184 -3.14 -5.77 -11.27
CA CYS A 184 -4.01 -5.81 -10.10
C CYS A 184 -3.43 -6.69 -9.00
N GLY A 185 -3.64 -6.28 -7.76
CA GLY A 185 -3.27 -7.03 -6.56
C GLY A 185 -2.09 -6.42 -5.83
N GLY A 186 -1.19 -5.73 -6.55
CA GLY A 186 -0.09 -4.97 -5.98
C GLY A 186 0.97 -5.80 -5.25
N ALA A 187 0.87 -7.14 -5.25
CA ALA A 187 1.76 -8.00 -4.48
C ALA A 187 3.22 -7.85 -4.91
N GLU A 188 3.46 -7.82 -6.22
CA GLU A 188 4.80 -7.69 -6.79
C GLU A 188 5.33 -6.26 -6.71
N THR A 189 4.48 -5.27 -7.04
CA THR A 189 4.86 -3.85 -6.89
C THR A 189 5.19 -3.50 -5.43
N MET A 190 4.40 -3.96 -4.46
CA MET A 190 4.70 -3.74 -3.04
C MET A 190 6.02 -4.39 -2.63
N ARG A 191 6.33 -5.59 -3.15
CA ARG A 191 7.62 -6.25 -2.93
C ARG A 191 8.76 -5.44 -3.53
N GLN A 192 8.63 -5.01 -4.79
CA GLN A 192 9.62 -4.18 -5.48
C GLN A 192 9.93 -2.91 -4.70
N LEU A 193 8.90 -2.18 -4.26
CA LEU A 193 9.09 -0.94 -3.49
C LEU A 193 9.73 -1.18 -2.12
N LEU A 194 9.38 -2.30 -1.47
CA LEU A 194 9.98 -2.70 -0.20
C LEU A 194 11.46 -3.04 -0.35
N ASP A 195 11.80 -3.90 -1.32
CA ASP A 195 13.18 -4.31 -1.55
C ASP A 195 14.03 -3.10 -1.97
N ALA A 196 13.50 -2.22 -2.84
CA ALA A 196 14.16 -0.98 -3.23
C ALA A 196 14.41 -0.04 -2.05
N LEU A 197 13.46 0.09 -1.12
CA LEU A 197 13.65 0.90 0.10
C LEU A 197 14.81 0.36 0.94
N ILE A 198 14.89 -0.96 1.13
CA ILE A 198 15.96 -1.60 1.92
C ILE A 198 17.32 -1.40 1.22
N GLU A 199 17.37 -1.59 -0.09
CA GLU A 199 18.58 -1.45 -0.89
C GLU A 199 19.10 -0.01 -0.89
N ALA A 200 18.21 0.96 -1.10
CA ALA A 200 18.55 2.38 -1.13
C ALA A 200 18.90 2.96 0.24
N TRP A 201 18.55 2.28 1.34
CA TRP A 201 18.88 2.76 2.67
C TRP A 201 20.39 2.74 2.92
N PRO A 202 20.99 3.84 3.40
CA PRO A 202 22.43 3.92 3.62
C PRO A 202 22.94 2.75 4.46
N ALA A 203 24.05 2.15 4.05
CA ALA A 203 24.76 1.21 4.90
C ALA A 203 25.30 1.94 6.13
N ASP A 204 25.47 1.21 7.24
CA ASP A 204 26.15 1.79 8.41
C ASP A 204 27.55 2.24 8.03
N PRO A 205 27.95 3.47 8.37
CA PRO A 205 29.32 3.94 8.14
C PRO A 205 30.37 3.13 8.93
N GLU A 206 29.95 2.29 9.89
CA GLU A 206 30.83 1.45 10.69
C GLU A 206 31.16 0.08 10.04
N SER A 207 30.67 -0.19 8.83
CA SER A 207 30.92 -1.45 8.11
C SER A 207 32.15 -1.42 7.17
N GLU A 208 32.88 -0.30 7.11
CA GLU A 208 34.14 -0.15 6.36
C GLU A 208 35.36 -0.02 7.29
N GLY A 209 35.43 -0.89 8.32
CA GLY A 209 36.56 -1.00 9.25
C GLY A 209 37.48 -2.19 8.96
#